data_AF-A0A242FUR0-F1
#
_entry.id   AF-A0A242FUR0-F1
#
_cell.length_a   1.000
_cell.length_b   1.000
_cell.length_c   1.000
_cell.angle_alpha   90.00
_cell.angle_beta   90.00
_cell.angle_gamma   90.00
#
_symmetry.space_group_name_H-M   'P 1'
#
loop_
_entity.id
_entity.type
_entity.pdbx_description
1 polymer ?
#
loop_
_entity_poly.entity_id
_entity_poly.type
_entity_poly.pdbx_seq_one_letter_code
_entity_poly.pdbx_strand_id
1 'polypeptide(L)'
;MLKKETMKYYLPIVLFFLMLIDGHLTRMLGEWSKGSYMSNAHFLILALLCCSMAFEKRYLLITTIVLGAVYDAYYIGVIGIYAVALPLIVWLMYVMKDVIHVNIFTEFFSMIIFVTGYELFTMVVQLIFKLAVVNNTYFITRFLGPTLLLNMIIFVLFIFPFKKLFSDE
;
A
#
# COMPACT_ATOMS: atom_id res chain seq x y z
N MET A 1 2.41 24.22 -7.70
CA MET A 1 3.24 23.14 -8.25
C MET A 1 4.52 23.09 -7.43
N LEU A 2 4.75 22.01 -6.69
CA LEU A 2 5.94 21.84 -5.84
C LEU A 2 7.04 21.22 -6.71
N LYS A 3 8.24 21.84 -6.78
CA LYS A 3 9.37 21.28 -7.53
C LYS A 3 9.75 19.90 -6.98
N LYS A 4 10.13 18.95 -7.84
CA LYS A 4 10.69 17.63 -7.48
C LYS A 4 11.65 17.62 -6.28
N GLU A 5 12.51 18.64 -6.20
CA GLU A 5 13.49 18.79 -5.12
C GLU A 5 12.86 19.13 -3.77
N THR A 6 11.77 19.91 -3.73
CA THR A 6 11.02 20.17 -2.49
C THR A 6 10.13 19.01 -2.13
N MET A 7 9.58 18.29 -3.11
CA MET A 7 8.73 17.11 -2.89
C MET A 7 9.46 15.96 -2.21
N LYS A 8 10.79 15.82 -2.39
CA LYS A 8 11.58 14.83 -1.65
C LYS A 8 11.38 15.01 -0.13
N TYR A 9 11.41 16.23 0.40
CA TYR A 9 11.27 16.48 1.84
C TYR A 9 9.84 16.24 2.37
N TYR A 10 8.81 16.54 1.57
CA TYR A 10 7.43 16.34 1.98
C TYR A 10 6.93 14.91 1.80
N LEU A 11 7.59 14.11 0.95
CA LEU A 11 7.14 12.75 0.62
C LEU A 11 6.92 11.85 1.85
N PRO A 12 7.85 11.73 2.82
CA PRO A 12 7.65 10.85 3.97
C PRO A 12 6.44 11.27 4.81
N ILE A 13 6.20 12.58 4.93
CA ILE A 13 5.07 13.15 5.65
C ILE A 13 3.77 12.81 4.92
N VAL A 14 3.72 12.98 3.60
CA VAL A 14 2.55 12.62 2.79
C VAL A 14 2.24 11.13 2.91
N LEU A 15 3.26 10.26 2.77
CA LEU A 15 3.10 8.81 2.91
C LEU A 15 2.64 8.42 4.32
N PHE A 16 3.13 9.11 5.35
CA PHE A 16 2.66 8.91 6.73
C PHE A 16 1.17 9.27 6.89
N PHE A 17 0.70 10.38 6.31
CA PHE A 17 -0.72 10.70 6.34
C PHE A 17 -1.57 9.70 5.54
N LEU A 18 -1.09 9.22 4.39
CA LEU A 18 -1.77 8.17 3.63
C LEU A 18 -1.89 6.87 4.44
N MET A 19 -0.84 6.51 5.19
CA MET A 19 -0.89 5.37 6.12
C MET A 19 -1.98 5.51 7.19
N LEU A 20 -2.17 6.72 7.73
CA LEU A 20 -3.24 6.98 8.70
C LEU A 20 -4.62 6.91 8.03
N ILE A 21 -4.76 7.47 6.83
CA ILE A 21 -6.00 7.40 6.05
C ILE A 21 -6.37 5.95 5.76
N ASP A 22 -5.41 5.11 5.38
CA ASP A 22 -5.61 3.67 5.15
C ASP A 22 -6.23 2.99 6.38
N GLY A 23 -5.64 3.19 7.55
CA GLY A 23 -6.14 2.57 8.79
C GLY A 23 -7.51 3.11 9.23
N HIS A 24 -7.73 4.42 9.12
CA HIS A 24 -9.02 5.02 9.49
C HIS A 24 -10.14 4.59 8.54
N LEU A 25 -9.89 4.58 7.23
CA LEU A 25 -10.89 4.17 6.25
C LEU A 25 -11.22 2.69 6.39
N THR A 26 -10.22 1.84 6.61
CA THR A 26 -10.39 0.42 6.87
C THR A 26 -11.30 0.18 8.09
N ARG A 27 -11.05 0.89 9.20
CA ARG A 27 -11.88 0.79 10.42
C ARG A 27 -13.32 1.24 10.16
N MET A 28 -13.49 2.39 9.51
CA MET A 28 -14.82 2.95 9.20
C MET A 28 -15.63 2.00 8.31
N LEU A 29 -14.99 1.39 7.30
CA LEU A 29 -15.63 0.41 6.42
C LEU A 29 -15.97 -0.90 7.15
N GLY A 30 -15.12 -1.35 8.07
CA GLY A 30 -15.39 -2.50 8.92
C GLY A 30 -16.58 -2.29 9.84
N GLU A 31 -16.70 -1.11 10.46
CA GLU A 31 -17.86 -0.75 11.28
C GLU A 31 -19.15 -0.65 10.46
N TRP A 32 -19.08 -0.04 9.27
CA TRP A 32 -20.23 0.09 8.38
C TRP A 32 -20.75 -1.27 7.88
N SER A 33 -19.84 -2.22 7.62
CA SER A 33 -20.20 -3.60 7.27
C SER A 33 -20.69 -4.43 8.45
N LYS A 34 -20.72 -3.88 9.67
CA LYS A 34 -20.98 -4.61 10.93
C LYS A 34 -20.06 -5.84 11.10
N GLY A 35 -18.82 -5.76 10.61
CA GLY A 35 -17.84 -6.85 10.66
C GLY A 35 -18.16 -8.04 9.73
N SER A 36 -19.13 -7.92 8.82
CA SER A 36 -19.43 -8.98 7.84
C SER A 36 -18.35 -9.09 6.75
N TYR A 37 -17.74 -7.96 6.41
CA TYR A 37 -16.64 -7.84 5.46
C TYR A 37 -15.56 -6.93 6.03
N MET A 38 -14.30 -7.38 6.01
CA MET A 38 -13.15 -6.58 6.39
C MET A 38 -12.36 -6.21 5.13
N SER A 39 -12.54 -4.98 4.65
CA SER A 39 -11.82 -4.46 3.49
C SER A 39 -10.73 -3.49 3.95
N ASN A 40 -9.49 -3.76 3.54
CA ASN A 40 -8.38 -2.83 3.76
C ASN A 40 -8.25 -1.84 2.61
N ALA A 41 -8.14 -0.56 2.93
CA ALA A 41 -7.77 0.47 1.98
C ALA A 41 -6.24 0.55 1.88
N HIS A 42 -5.68 0.60 0.66
CA HIS A 42 -4.24 0.73 0.42
C HIS A 42 -3.91 1.93 -0.48
N PHE A 43 -4.28 3.14 -0.06
CA PHE A 43 -3.80 4.38 -0.70
C PHE A 43 -2.28 4.48 -0.64
N LEU A 44 -1.64 3.94 0.40
CA LEU A 44 -0.19 3.94 0.51
C LEU A 44 0.46 3.14 -0.63
N ILE A 45 -0.04 1.96 -0.98
CA ILE A 45 0.48 1.17 -2.11
C ILE A 45 0.29 1.92 -3.43
N LEU A 46 -0.85 2.59 -3.61
CA LEU A 46 -1.11 3.42 -4.79
C LEU A 46 -0.12 4.59 -4.89
N ALA A 47 0.17 5.28 -3.78
CA ALA A 47 1.20 6.32 -3.74
C ALA A 47 2.58 5.76 -4.07
N LEU A 48 2.96 4.63 -3.49
CA LEU A 48 4.26 4.01 -3.76
C LEU A 48 4.42 3.64 -5.25
N LEU A 49 3.35 3.16 -5.88
CA LEU A 49 3.31 2.89 -7.32
C LEU A 49 3.58 4.14 -8.15
N CYS A 50 3.01 5.29 -7.78
CA CYS A 50 3.27 6.56 -8.48
C CYS A 50 4.68 7.08 -8.16
N CYS A 51 5.10 6.95 -6.91
CA CYS A 51 6.41 7.43 -6.46
C CYS A 51 7.57 6.64 -7.07
N SER A 52 7.38 5.36 -7.41
CA SER A 52 8.42 4.56 -8.08
C SER A 52 8.80 5.09 -9.46
N MET A 53 7.92 5.86 -10.13
CA MET A 53 8.24 6.57 -11.37
C MET A 53 9.04 7.85 -11.12
N ALA A 54 8.70 8.56 -10.05
CA ALA A 54 9.16 9.92 -9.83
C ALA A 54 10.47 10.01 -9.03
N PHE A 55 10.69 9.09 -8.09
CA PHE A 55 11.79 9.17 -7.12
C PHE A 55 12.84 8.07 -7.32
N GLU A 56 13.99 8.25 -6.69
CA GLU A 56 15.10 7.30 -6.72
C GLU A 56 14.85 6.09 -5.82
N LYS A 57 15.24 4.90 -6.29
CA LYS A 57 15.07 3.63 -5.58
C LYS A 57 15.58 3.63 -4.15
N ARG A 58 16.80 4.15 -3.94
CA ARG A 58 17.43 4.16 -2.60
C ARG A 58 16.62 4.99 -1.62
N TYR A 59 16.15 6.16 -2.04
CA TYR A 59 15.37 7.05 -1.21
C TYR A 59 14.04 6.43 -0.78
N LEU A 60 13.33 5.83 -1.75
CA LEU A 60 12.04 5.20 -1.52
C LEU A 60 12.13 3.97 -0.60
N LEU A 61 13.16 3.13 -0.78
CA LEU A 61 13.39 1.97 0.09
C LEU A 61 13.67 2.36 1.54
N ILE A 62 14.53 3.37 1.77
CA ILE A 62 14.81 3.85 3.13
C ILE A 62 13.54 4.42 3.77
N THR A 63 12.79 5.21 3.00
CA THR A 63 11.55 5.82 3.47
C THR A 63 10.51 4.77 3.86
N THR A 64 10.35 3.70 3.08
CA THR A 64 9.39 2.63 3.40
C THR A 64 9.83 1.71 4.54
N ILE A 65 11.14 1.52 4.76
CA ILE A 65 11.61 0.83 5.98
C ILE A 65 11.19 1.62 7.22
N VAL A 66 11.48 2.93 7.23
CA VAL A 66 11.13 3.80 8.37
C VAL A 66 9.62 3.86 8.58
N LEU A 67 8.85 4.08 7.51
CA LEU A 67 7.39 4.08 7.59
C LEU A 67 6.82 2.74 8.03
N GLY A 68 7.37 1.63 7.55
CA GLY A 68 6.92 0.29 7.94
C GLY A 68 7.18 0.01 9.42
N ALA A 69 8.31 0.46 9.97
CA ALA A 69 8.57 0.38 11.41
C ALA A 69 7.58 1.23 12.23
N VAL A 70 7.23 2.43 11.74
CA VAL A 70 6.20 3.27 12.37
C VAL A 70 4.81 2.60 12.30
N TYR A 71 4.48 2.01 11.15
CA TYR A 71 3.24 1.26 10.96
C TYR A 71 3.14 0.11 11.96
N ASP A 72 4.18 -0.73 12.03
CA ASP A 72 4.27 -1.85 12.94
C ASP A 72 4.07 -1.42 14.40
N ALA A 73 4.76 -0.36 14.83
CA ALA A 73 4.65 0.17 16.18
C ALA A 73 3.24 0.72 16.51
N TYR A 74 2.57 1.34 15.54
CA TYR A 74 1.27 1.98 15.76
C TYR A 74 0.08 1.01 15.70
N TYR A 75 0.11 0.03 14.79
CA TYR A 75 -1.04 -0.85 14.54
C TYR A 75 -0.93 -2.25 15.18
N ILE A 76 0.26 -2.85 15.18
CA ILE A 76 0.46 -4.24 15.62
C ILE A 76 1.20 -4.30 16.98
N GLY A 77 2.07 -3.34 17.25
CA GLY A 77 2.95 -3.33 18.42
C GLY A 77 4.17 -4.28 18.27
N VAL A 78 4.33 -4.93 17.11
CA VAL A 78 5.45 -5.83 16.79
C VAL A 78 6.18 -5.34 15.55
N ILE A 79 7.45 -5.00 15.70
CA ILE A 79 8.30 -4.53 14.60
C ILE A 79 8.72 -5.70 13.71
N GLY A 80 8.56 -5.54 12.40
CA GLY A 80 9.12 -6.43 11.38
C GLY A 80 8.14 -6.87 10.30
N ILE A 81 6.83 -6.70 10.47
CA ILE A 81 5.84 -7.16 9.49
C ILE A 81 5.80 -6.17 8.33
N TYR A 82 5.36 -4.95 8.60
CA TYR A 82 5.27 -3.88 7.60
C TYR A 82 6.63 -3.25 7.29
N ALA A 83 7.55 -3.23 8.27
CA ALA A 83 8.94 -2.81 8.07
C ALA A 83 9.66 -3.63 6.99
N VAL A 84 9.24 -4.87 6.74
CA VAL A 84 9.75 -5.73 5.66
C VAL A 84 8.83 -5.72 4.44
N ALA A 85 7.52 -5.80 4.63
CA ALA A 85 6.56 -5.89 3.52
C ALA A 85 6.60 -4.68 2.57
N LEU A 86 6.65 -3.46 3.13
CA LEU A 86 6.64 -2.23 2.33
C LEU A 86 7.90 -2.06 1.45
N PRO A 87 9.13 -2.14 1.97
CA PRO A 87 10.31 -2.06 1.12
C PRO A 87 10.42 -3.22 0.14
N LEU A 88 9.91 -4.41 0.48
CA LEU A 88 9.86 -5.53 -0.46
C LEU A 88 8.99 -5.21 -1.69
N ILE A 89 7.80 -4.65 -1.46
CA ILE A 89 6.91 -4.22 -2.56
C ILE A 89 7.55 -3.12 -3.39
N VAL A 90 8.12 -2.09 -2.76
CA VAL A 90 8.81 -1.03 -3.49
C VAL A 90 9.96 -1.59 -4.31
N TRP A 91 10.73 -2.52 -3.75
CA TRP A 91 11.80 -3.17 -4.49
C TRP A 91 11.27 -3.89 -5.73
N LEU A 92 10.16 -4.63 -5.60
CA LEU A 92 9.52 -5.33 -6.70
C LEU A 92 8.97 -4.36 -7.76
N MET A 93 8.39 -3.23 -7.34
CA MET A 93 7.96 -2.14 -8.24
C MET A 93 9.13 -1.63 -9.09
N TYR A 94 10.32 -1.44 -8.50
CA TYR A 94 11.50 -1.03 -9.26
C TYR A 94 12.06 -2.12 -10.19
N VAL A 95 11.97 -3.39 -9.79
CA VAL A 95 12.39 -4.51 -10.65
C VAL A 95 11.50 -4.61 -11.89
N MET A 96 10.20 -4.36 -11.72
CA MET A 96 9.21 -4.49 -12.79
C MET A 96 8.83 -3.14 -13.44
N LYS A 97 9.63 -2.09 -13.22
CA LYS A 97 9.29 -0.71 -13.63
C LYS A 97 8.90 -0.59 -15.11
N ASP A 98 9.61 -1.33 -15.97
CA ASP A 98 9.45 -1.26 -17.44
C ASP A 98 8.17 -1.96 -17.90
N VAL A 99 7.59 -2.83 -17.05
CA VAL A 99 6.32 -3.53 -17.31
C VAL A 99 5.14 -2.79 -16.68
N ILE A 100 5.33 -2.22 -15.48
CA ILE A 100 4.27 -1.55 -14.72
C ILE A 100 3.79 -0.29 -15.45
N HIS A 101 4.72 0.52 -15.94
CA HIS A 101 4.44 1.90 -16.37
C HIS A 101 4.28 2.07 -17.89
N VAL A 102 3.87 1.01 -18.59
CA VAL A 102 3.64 1.06 -20.05
C VAL A 102 2.36 1.83 -20.36
N ASN A 103 1.28 1.58 -19.61
CA ASN A 103 0.01 2.27 -19.75
C ASN A 103 -0.79 2.23 -18.44
N ILE A 104 -1.92 2.93 -18.40
CA ILE A 104 -2.78 2.94 -17.20
C ILE A 104 -3.34 1.55 -16.85
N PHE A 105 -3.51 0.67 -17.83
CA PHE A 105 -3.99 -0.70 -17.60
C PHE A 105 -2.92 -1.57 -16.93
N THR A 106 -1.66 -1.47 -17.34
CA THR A 106 -0.56 -2.19 -16.70
C THR A 106 -0.38 -1.73 -15.26
N GLU A 107 -0.54 -0.44 -14.99
CA GLU A 107 -0.55 0.09 -13.60
C GLU A 107 -1.75 -0.43 -12.80
N PHE A 108 -2.94 -0.49 -13.40
CA PHE A 108 -4.13 -1.05 -12.75
C PHE A 108 -3.94 -2.51 -12.35
N PHE A 109 -3.47 -3.35 -13.26
CA PHE A 109 -3.19 -4.75 -12.95
C PHE A 109 -2.04 -4.91 -11.95
N SER A 110 -1.03 -4.04 -12.05
CA SER A 110 0.07 -4.02 -11.09
C SER A 110 -0.42 -3.69 -9.69
N MET A 111 -1.33 -2.73 -9.54
CA MET A 111 -1.95 -2.41 -8.25
C MET A 111 -2.64 -3.63 -7.64
N ILE A 112 -3.42 -4.38 -8.44
CA ILE A 112 -4.07 -5.61 -7.98
C ILE A 112 -3.04 -6.63 -7.51
N ILE A 113 -1.98 -6.84 -8.28
CA ILE A 113 -0.91 -7.81 -7.95
C ILE A 113 -0.18 -7.39 -6.68
N PHE A 114 0.18 -6.11 -6.54
CA PHE A 114 0.88 -5.62 -5.36
C PHE A 114 0.04 -5.66 -4.10
N VAL A 115 -1.23 -5.27 -4.16
CA VAL A 115 -2.16 -5.40 -3.02
C VAL A 115 -2.33 -6.87 -2.63
N THR A 116 -2.52 -7.76 -3.60
CA THR A 116 -2.66 -9.19 -3.34
C THR A 116 -1.39 -9.75 -2.69
N GLY A 117 -0.22 -9.43 -3.24
CA GLY A 117 1.07 -9.87 -2.70
C GLY A 117 1.33 -9.32 -1.30
N TYR A 118 0.96 -8.07 -1.04
CA TYR A 118 1.05 -7.44 0.28
C TYR A 118 0.22 -8.18 1.33
N GLU A 119 -1.05 -8.40 1.04
CA GLU A 119 -1.99 -9.03 1.98
C GLU A 119 -1.59 -10.47 2.25
N LEU A 120 -1.18 -11.22 1.22
CA LEU A 120 -0.69 -12.58 1.41
C LEU A 120 0.61 -12.62 2.23
N PHE A 121 1.56 -11.74 1.92
CA PHE A 121 2.83 -11.70 2.64
C PHE A 121 2.62 -11.37 4.12
N THR A 122 1.85 -10.31 4.41
CA THR A 122 1.59 -9.88 5.79
C THR A 122 0.78 -10.93 6.56
N MET A 123 -0.20 -11.59 5.92
CA MET A 123 -0.93 -12.71 6.51
C MET A 123 -0.01 -13.89 6.85
N VAL A 124 0.88 -14.30 5.94
CA VAL A 124 1.85 -15.38 6.20
C VAL A 124 2.77 -15.03 7.36
N VAL A 125 3.28 -13.80 7.40
CA VAL A 125 4.13 -13.34 8.50
C VAL A 125 3.36 -13.35 9.83
N GLN A 126 2.13 -12.84 9.86
CA GLN A 126 1.30 -12.85 11.08
C GLN A 126 1.00 -14.27 11.59
N LEU A 127 0.82 -15.24 10.68
CA LEU A 127 0.67 -16.65 11.04
C LEU A 127 1.95 -17.23 11.66
N ILE A 128 3.13 -16.91 11.10
CA ILE A 128 4.44 -17.35 11.63
C ILE A 128 4.66 -16.81 13.05
N PHE A 129 4.34 -15.53 13.27
CA PHE A 129 4.43 -14.89 14.59
C PHE A 129 3.30 -15.27 15.55
N LYS A 130 2.35 -16.12 15.12
CA LYS A 130 1.16 -16.54 15.91
C LYS A 130 0.30 -15.38 16.40
N LEU A 131 0.29 -14.27 15.65
CA LEU A 131 -0.49 -13.07 15.97
C LEU A 131 -1.92 -13.15 15.45
N ALA A 132 -2.19 -14.05 14.49
CA ALA A 132 -3.50 -14.26 13.92
C ALA A 132 -3.80 -15.76 13.72
N VAL A 133 -5.07 -16.12 13.82
CA VAL A 133 -5.59 -17.42 13.38
C VAL A 133 -6.51 -17.14 12.21
N VAL A 134 -6.15 -17.66 11.03
CA VAL A 134 -6.86 -17.33 9.80
C VAL A 134 -7.56 -18.57 9.25
N ASN A 135 -8.86 -18.43 8.97
CA ASN A 135 -9.58 -19.39 8.15
C ASN A 135 -9.41 -19.01 6.68
N ASN A 136 -8.80 -19.88 5.88
CA ASN A 136 -8.50 -19.61 4.47
C ASN A 136 -9.74 -19.22 3.65
N THR A 137 -10.88 -19.88 3.87
CA THR A 137 -12.13 -19.56 3.17
C THR A 137 -12.63 -18.18 3.57
N TYR A 138 -12.58 -17.85 4.86
CA TYR A 138 -12.95 -16.52 5.35
C TYR A 138 -12.03 -15.44 4.77
N PHE A 139 -10.72 -15.67 4.79
CA PHE A 139 -9.73 -14.73 4.27
C PHE A 139 -9.95 -14.42 2.79
N ILE A 140 -10.14 -15.43 1.95
CA ILE A 140 -10.32 -15.21 0.52
C ILE A 140 -11.65 -14.48 0.23
N THR A 141 -12.74 -14.96 0.83
CA THR A 141 -14.10 -14.51 0.46
C THR A 141 -14.54 -13.23 1.15
N ARG A 142 -14.13 -13.00 2.39
CA ARG A 142 -14.61 -11.88 3.23
C ARG A 142 -13.57 -10.81 3.51
N PHE A 143 -12.31 -11.06 3.18
CA PHE A 143 -11.23 -10.11 3.38
C PHE A 143 -10.55 -9.71 2.06
N LEU A 144 -9.94 -10.67 1.36
CA LEU A 144 -9.15 -10.40 0.15
C LEU A 144 -10.02 -9.91 -1.02
N GLY A 145 -11.13 -10.58 -1.33
CA GLY A 145 -12.06 -10.14 -2.39
C GLY A 145 -12.56 -8.70 -2.20
N PRO A 146 -13.18 -8.37 -1.04
CA PRO A 146 -13.61 -7.01 -0.73
C PRO A 146 -12.48 -5.98 -0.72
N THR A 147 -11.30 -6.34 -0.22
CA THR A 147 -10.09 -5.49 -0.25
C THR A 147 -9.68 -5.17 -1.69
N LEU A 148 -9.62 -6.17 -2.57
CA LEU A 148 -9.27 -5.93 -3.97
C LEU A 148 -10.29 -5.05 -4.67
N LEU A 149 -11.59 -5.30 -4.46
CA LEU A 149 -12.65 -4.47 -5.05
C LEU A 149 -12.51 -3.00 -4.59
N LEU A 150 -12.31 -2.78 -3.29
CA LEU A 150 -12.10 -1.44 -2.75
C LEU A 150 -10.88 -0.76 -3.38
N ASN A 151 -9.76 -1.47 -3.51
CA ASN A 151 -8.53 -0.92 -4.08
C ASN A 151 -8.63 -0.67 -5.60
N MET A 152 -9.43 -1.45 -6.33
CA MET A 152 -9.76 -1.13 -7.72
C MET A 152 -10.53 0.19 -7.83
N ILE A 153 -11.51 0.43 -6.95
CA ILE A 153 -12.26 1.70 -6.91
C ILE A 153 -11.31 2.86 -6.56
N ILE A 154 -10.48 2.67 -5.53
CA ILE A 154 -9.48 3.67 -5.12
C ILE A 154 -8.55 4.00 -6.29
N PHE A 155 -8.05 3.00 -7.02
CA PHE A 155 -7.21 3.23 -8.18
C PHE A 155 -7.92 4.09 -9.23
N VAL A 156 -9.14 3.72 -9.65
CA VAL A 156 -9.86 4.44 -10.70
C VAL A 156 -10.11 5.91 -10.32
N LEU A 157 -10.41 6.17 -9.05
CA LEU A 157 -10.69 7.52 -8.56
C LEU A 157 -9.42 8.35 -8.32
N PHE A 158 -8.35 7.73 -7.82
CA PHE A 158 -7.19 8.45 -7.28
C PHE A 158 -5.90 8.33 -8.11
N ILE A 159 -5.86 7.50 -9.15
CA ILE A 159 -4.65 7.38 -9.98
C ILE A 159 -4.25 8.72 -10.63
N PHE A 160 -5.20 9.47 -11.17
CA PHE A 160 -4.95 10.77 -11.81
C PHE A 160 -4.46 11.84 -10.82
N PRO A 161 -5.14 12.10 -9.67
CA PRO A 161 -4.63 13.08 -8.72
C PRO A 161 -3.29 12.66 -8.13
N PHE A 162 -3.03 11.37 -7.92
CA PHE A 162 -1.74 10.89 -7.42
C PHE A 162 -0.63 11.10 -8.45
N LYS A 163 -0.88 10.77 -9.72
CA LYS A 163 0.09 11.07 -10.80
C LYS A 163 0.42 12.55 -10.88
N LYS A 164 -0.59 13.42 -10.79
CA LYS A 164 -0.38 14.88 -10.78
C LYS A 164 0.36 15.38 -9.53
N LEU A 165 0.23 14.69 -8.41
CA LEU A 165 0.91 15.05 -7.16
C LEU A 165 2.41 14.69 -7.21
N PHE A 166 2.76 13.59 -7.88
CA PHE A 166 4.11 13.02 -7.86
C PHE A 166 4.90 13.19 -9.17
N SER A 167 4.23 13.44 -10.31
CA SER A 167 4.86 13.67 -11.62
C SER A 167 4.82 15.17 -11.96
N ASP A 168 5.96 15.72 -12.40
CA ASP A 168 6.14 17.13 -12.77
C ASP A 168 5.61 17.49 -14.19
N GLU A 169 4.69 16.70 -14.76
CA GLU A 169 4.01 17.03 -16.02
C GLU A 169 2.65 17.72 -15.77
#